data_AF-A0ABD5YGH8-F1
#
_entry.id   AF-A0ABD5YGH8-F1
#
_cell.length_a   1.000
_cell.length_b   1.000
_cell.length_c   1.000
_cell.angle_alpha   90.00
_cell.angle_beta   90.00
_cell.angle_gamma   90.00
#
_symmetry.space_group_name_H-M   'P 1'
#
loop_
_entity.id
_entity.type
_entity.pdbx_description
1 polymer ?
#
loop_
_entity_poly.entity_id
_entity_poly.type
_entity_poly.pdbx_seq_one_letter_code
_entity_poly.pdbx_strand_id
1 'polypeptide(L)'
;MSDAQDVEGAAEDSVGMSNEEDVEANVEAALREFLDALGESETYQQFVEADEALQNDDDAMALLREYQRKQQQMQRGGFDESVMAELKQLQTEMSNNETIQRQQAAQADLIELLQRTNDTISDEIGEEFARSTGGGCC
;
A
#
# COMPACT_ATOMS: atom_id res chain seq x y z
N MET A 1 -14.65 33.14 62.47
CA MET A 1 -13.39 33.59 61.83
C MET A 1 -12.80 32.33 61.23
N SER A 2 -13.04 32.10 59.93
CA SER A 2 -12.15 32.51 58.82
C SER A 2 -10.94 31.59 58.76
N ASP A 3 -10.48 31.04 57.65
CA ASP A 3 -10.85 31.01 56.23
C ASP A 3 -9.82 30.05 55.56
N ALA A 4 -10.05 29.69 54.29
CA ALA A 4 -9.11 29.06 53.32
C ALA A 4 -8.82 27.56 53.52
N GLN A 5 -9.15 26.62 52.61
CA GLN A 5 -8.70 26.44 51.19
C GLN A 5 -7.16 26.52 51.10
N ASP A 6 -6.43 25.54 50.58
CA ASP A 6 -6.39 25.00 49.21
C ASP A 6 -5.83 23.55 49.30
N VAL A 7 -6.38 22.48 48.71
CA VAL A 7 -6.59 22.14 47.29
C VAL A 7 -5.50 22.65 46.34
N GLU A 8 -4.25 22.20 46.52
CA GLU A 8 -3.30 22.17 45.41
C GLU A 8 -2.68 20.77 45.31
N GLY A 9 -2.74 20.22 44.10
CA GLY A 9 -2.24 18.88 43.78
C GLY A 9 -2.99 18.18 42.62
N ALA A 10 -3.69 18.92 41.76
CA ALA A 10 -4.39 18.37 40.59
C ALA A 10 -4.05 19.12 39.28
N ALA A 11 -2.89 19.79 39.21
CA ALA A 11 -2.53 20.63 38.07
C ALA A 11 -1.33 20.10 37.24
N GLU A 12 -0.69 19.00 37.63
CA GLU A 12 0.52 18.53 36.94
C GLU A 12 0.27 17.45 35.86
N ASP A 13 -0.96 16.94 35.73
CA ASP A 13 -1.30 15.86 34.77
C ASP A 13 -1.94 16.40 33.46
N SER A 14 -2.40 17.65 33.44
CA SER A 14 -3.16 18.21 32.30
C SER A 14 -2.31 18.78 31.16
N VAL A 15 -1.03 19.10 31.40
CA VAL A 15 -0.14 19.75 30.41
C VAL A 15 0.60 18.72 29.55
N GLY A 16 0.73 17.47 30.01
CA GLY A 16 1.31 16.37 29.24
C GLY A 16 0.37 15.85 28.16
N MET A 17 -0.91 15.67 28.49
CA MET A 17 -1.93 15.16 27.56
C MET A 17 -2.18 16.09 26.38
N SER A 18 -2.19 17.42 26.59
CA SER A 18 -2.41 18.37 25.49
C SER A 18 -1.26 18.39 24.48
N ASN A 19 -0.01 18.24 24.92
CA ASN A 19 1.15 18.27 24.02
C ASN A 19 1.29 16.99 23.19
N GLU A 20 0.90 15.83 23.70
CA GLU A 20 0.94 14.56 22.95
C GLU A 20 -0.17 14.51 21.90
N GLU A 21 -1.40 14.92 22.25
CA GLU A 21 -2.50 15.07 21.30
C GLU A 21 -2.16 16.08 20.18
N ASP A 22 -1.47 17.18 20.53
CA ASP A 22 -0.99 18.17 19.56
C ASP A 22 0.11 17.60 18.64
N VAL A 23 1.00 16.74 19.14
CA VAL A 23 2.06 16.10 18.33
C VAL A 23 1.49 15.04 17.39
N GLU A 24 0.57 14.19 17.86
CA GLU A 24 -0.08 13.19 17.01
C GLU A 24 -0.92 13.84 15.91
N ALA A 25 -1.64 14.93 16.23
CA ALA A 25 -2.36 15.71 15.24
C ALA A 25 -1.44 16.31 14.16
N ASN A 26 -0.22 16.72 14.52
CA ASN A 26 0.78 17.20 13.56
C ASN A 26 1.29 16.08 12.63
N VAL A 27 1.47 14.86 13.15
CA VAL A 27 1.85 13.69 12.34
C VAL A 27 0.73 13.35 11.35
N GLU A 28 -0.53 13.35 11.79
CA GLU A 28 -1.66 13.13 10.89
C GLU A 28 -1.77 14.21 9.81
N ALA A 29 -1.53 15.47 10.15
CA ALA A 29 -1.54 16.56 9.19
C ALA A 29 -0.46 16.39 8.13
N ALA A 30 0.77 16.05 8.54
CA ALA A 30 1.87 15.77 7.62
C ALA A 30 1.60 14.55 6.73
N LEU A 31 0.96 13.51 7.26
CA LEU A 31 0.54 12.36 6.46
C LEU A 31 -0.50 12.75 5.39
N ARG A 32 -1.49 13.59 5.74
CA ARG A 32 -2.48 14.07 4.77
C ARG A 32 -1.82 14.88 3.65
N GLU A 33 -0.91 15.78 4.01
CA GLU A 33 -0.15 16.57 3.03
C GLU A 33 0.69 15.67 2.11
N PHE A 34 1.33 14.63 2.66
CA PHE A 34 2.04 13.63 1.87
C PHE A 34 1.11 12.88 0.91
N LEU A 35 -0.07 12.45 1.37
CA LEU A 35 -1.04 11.73 0.52
C LEU A 35 -1.60 12.62 -0.60
N ASP A 36 -1.86 13.90 -0.32
CA ASP A 36 -2.28 14.86 -1.34
C ASP A 36 -1.18 15.04 -2.39
N ALA A 37 0.08 15.23 -1.97
CA ALA A 37 1.22 15.33 -2.86
C ALA A 37 1.47 14.04 -3.66
N LEU A 38 1.28 12.87 -3.05
CA LEU A 38 1.37 11.58 -3.73
C LEU A 38 0.27 11.46 -4.78
N GLY A 39 -0.96 11.88 -4.48
CA GLY A 39 -2.09 11.90 -5.42
C GLY A 39 -1.85 12.79 -6.64
N GLU A 40 -1.10 13.88 -6.46
CA GLU A 40 -0.68 14.78 -7.54
C GLU A 40 0.58 14.30 -8.29
N SER A 41 1.27 13.26 -7.78
CA SER A 41 2.49 12.77 -8.40
C SER A 41 2.22 12.09 -9.74
N GLU A 42 3.13 12.32 -10.71
CA GLU A 42 3.04 11.70 -12.03
C GLU A 42 3.02 10.16 -11.93
N THR A 43 3.85 9.58 -11.05
CA THR A 43 3.91 8.13 -10.83
C THR A 43 2.57 7.55 -10.39
N TYR A 44 1.87 8.21 -9.45
CA TYR A 44 0.56 7.75 -8.99
C TYR A 44 -0.50 7.91 -10.07
N GLN A 45 -0.50 9.04 -10.79
CA GLN A 45 -1.45 9.27 -11.89
C GLN A 45 -1.27 8.25 -13.02
N GLN A 46 -0.04 7.96 -13.42
CA GLN A 46 0.27 6.92 -14.41
C GLN A 46 -0.20 5.54 -13.97
N PHE A 47 -0.07 5.20 -12.67
CA PHE A 47 -0.61 3.98 -12.12
C PHE A 47 -2.14 3.92 -12.22
N VAL A 48 -2.84 4.99 -11.83
CA VAL A 48 -4.31 5.07 -11.91
C VAL A 48 -4.78 4.95 -13.36
N GLU A 49 -4.17 5.69 -14.29
CA GLU A 49 -4.51 5.62 -15.71
C GLU A 49 -4.26 4.23 -16.30
N ALA A 50 -3.14 3.59 -15.95
CA ALA A 50 -2.82 2.26 -16.42
C ALA A 50 -3.78 1.20 -15.85
N ASP A 51 -4.19 1.35 -14.60
CA ASP A 51 -5.17 0.49 -13.94
C ASP A 51 -6.56 0.64 -14.56
N GLU A 52 -7.04 1.87 -14.76
CA GLU A 52 -8.31 2.14 -15.45
C GLU A 52 -8.32 1.57 -16.86
N ALA A 53 -7.21 1.74 -17.60
CA ALA A 53 -7.11 1.20 -18.94
C ALA A 53 -7.08 -0.33 -18.95
N LEU A 54 -6.46 -0.97 -17.96
CA LEU A 54 -6.52 -2.42 -17.78
C LEU A 54 -7.94 -2.90 -17.48
N GLN A 55 -8.65 -2.23 -16.58
CA GLN A 55 -10.02 -2.59 -16.23
C GLN A 55 -10.99 -2.47 -17.42
N ASN A 56 -10.72 -1.54 -18.34
CA ASN A 56 -11.50 -1.32 -19.55
C ASN A 56 -11.08 -2.22 -20.74
N ASP A 57 -10.00 -3.00 -20.59
CA ASP A 57 -9.55 -3.96 -21.60
C ASP A 57 -10.12 -5.35 -21.30
N ASP A 58 -11.23 -5.68 -21.98
CA ASP A 58 -11.96 -6.94 -21.79
C ASP A 58 -11.09 -8.17 -22.06
N ASP A 59 -10.19 -8.11 -23.04
CA ASP A 59 -9.32 -9.20 -23.45
C ASP A 59 -8.22 -9.42 -22.40
N ALA A 60 -7.57 -8.35 -21.94
CA ALA A 60 -6.60 -8.40 -20.85
C ALA A 60 -7.24 -8.96 -19.57
N MET A 61 -8.43 -8.47 -19.22
CA MET A 61 -9.16 -8.95 -18.04
C MET A 61 -9.60 -10.40 -18.18
N ALA A 62 -9.92 -10.87 -19.40
CA ALA A 62 -10.21 -12.28 -19.66
C ALA A 62 -8.98 -13.15 -19.41
N LEU A 63 -7.81 -12.77 -19.94
CA LEU A 63 -6.54 -13.47 -19.72
C LEU A 63 -6.21 -13.61 -18.22
N LEU A 64 -6.31 -12.51 -17.47
CA LEU A 64 -6.06 -12.51 -16.02
C LEU A 64 -7.02 -13.46 -15.27
N ARG A 65 -8.31 -13.43 -15.60
CA ARG A 65 -9.31 -14.32 -14.98
C ARG A 65 -9.06 -15.78 -15.31
N GLU A 66 -8.71 -16.10 -16.55
CA GLU A 66 -8.39 -17.47 -16.96
C GLU A 66 -7.14 -17.99 -16.27
N TYR A 67 -6.09 -17.16 -16.19
CA TYR A 67 -4.87 -17.50 -15.48
C TYR A 67 -5.14 -17.83 -14.01
N GLN A 68 -5.88 -16.97 -13.30
CA GLN A 68 -6.26 -17.19 -11.91
C GLN A 68 -7.07 -18.48 -11.71
N ARG A 69 -8.03 -18.77 -12.61
CA ARG A 69 -8.82 -20.01 -12.55
C ARG A 69 -7.95 -21.25 -12.68
N LYS A 70 -7.01 -21.26 -13.63
CA LYS A 70 -6.10 -22.40 -13.83
C LYS A 70 -5.09 -22.54 -12.69
N GLN A 71 -4.62 -21.44 -12.11
CA GLN A 71 -3.76 -21.46 -10.93
C GLN A 71 -4.48 -22.10 -9.73
N GLN A 72 -5.75 -21.75 -9.50
CA GLN A 72 -6.58 -22.38 -8.46
C GLN A 72 -6.85 -23.86 -8.75
N GLN A 73 -7.06 -24.22 -10.02
CA GLN A 73 -7.23 -25.62 -10.43
C GLN A 73 -5.99 -26.45 -10.09
N MET A 74 -4.79 -25.93 -10.36
CA MET A 74 -3.54 -26.62 -10.01
C MET A 74 -3.38 -26.80 -8.50
N GLN A 75 -3.71 -25.79 -7.70
CA GLN A 75 -3.62 -25.86 -6.24
C GLN A 75 -4.55 -26.93 -5.64
N ARG A 76 -5.74 -27.12 -6.23
CA ARG A 76 -6.75 -28.08 -5.74
C ARG A 76 -6.64 -29.48 -6.36
N GLY A 77 -6.21 -29.56 -7.60
CA GLY A 77 -6.24 -30.78 -8.42
C GLY A 77 -4.96 -31.60 -8.42
N GLY A 78 -3.87 -31.10 -7.82
CA GLY A 78 -2.55 -31.70 -7.94
C GLY A 78 -1.89 -31.39 -9.29
N PHE A 79 -0.78 -32.06 -9.58
CA PHE A 79 -0.02 -31.81 -10.80
C PHE A 79 -0.77 -32.32 -12.04
N ASP A 80 -1.09 -31.40 -12.95
CA ASP A 80 -1.68 -31.66 -14.27
C ASP A 80 -0.84 -30.99 -15.36
N GLU A 81 -0.25 -31.80 -16.24
CA GLU A 81 0.66 -31.34 -17.30
C GLU A 81 -0.06 -30.50 -18.37
N SER A 82 -1.34 -30.78 -18.65
CA SER A 82 -2.15 -30.00 -19.59
C SER A 82 -2.41 -28.61 -19.03
N VAL A 83 -2.82 -28.54 -17.75
CA VAL A 83 -3.05 -27.26 -17.05
C VAL A 83 -1.75 -26.46 -16.97
N MET A 84 -0.61 -27.11 -16.74
CA MET A 84 0.71 -26.46 -16.75
C MET A 84 1.07 -25.87 -18.12
N ALA A 85 0.78 -26.58 -19.22
CA ALA A 85 1.02 -26.09 -20.57
C ALA A 85 0.17 -24.85 -20.88
N GLU A 86 -1.12 -24.90 -20.52
CA GLU A 86 -2.06 -23.80 -20.71
C GLU A 86 -1.67 -22.57 -19.87
N LEU A 87 -1.18 -22.76 -18.64
CA LEU A 87 -0.70 -21.66 -17.81
C LEU A 87 0.53 -20.96 -18.39
N LYS A 88 1.47 -21.72 -18.98
CA LYS A 88 2.63 -21.15 -19.66
C LYS A 88 2.22 -20.35 -20.89
N GLN A 89 1.22 -20.84 -21.62
CA GLN A 89 0.66 -20.11 -22.75
C GLN A 89 0.01 -18.80 -22.29
N LEU A 90 -0.86 -18.86 -21.27
CA LEU A 90 -1.48 -17.66 -20.70
C LEU A 90 -0.45 -16.66 -20.16
N GLN A 91 0.62 -17.13 -19.51
CA GLN A 91 1.72 -16.25 -19.09
C GLN A 91 2.36 -15.53 -20.29
N THR A 92 2.55 -16.23 -21.39
CA THR A 92 3.11 -15.65 -22.62
C THR A 92 2.16 -14.63 -23.24
N GLU A 93 0.87 -14.93 -23.29
CA GLU A 93 -0.16 -14.03 -23.80
C GLU A 93 -0.29 -12.78 -22.93
N MET A 94 -0.35 -12.93 -21.61
CA MET A 94 -0.34 -11.81 -20.68
C MET A 94 0.95 -10.98 -20.78
N SER A 95 2.11 -11.63 -20.91
CA SER A 95 3.38 -10.91 -21.07
C SER A 95 3.50 -10.17 -22.38
N ASN A 96 2.64 -10.46 -23.37
CA ASN A 96 2.61 -9.76 -24.66
C ASN A 96 1.43 -8.76 -24.75
N ASN A 97 0.53 -8.73 -23.77
CA ASN A 97 -0.57 -7.79 -23.74
C ASN A 97 -0.08 -6.43 -23.25
N GLU A 98 -0.19 -5.42 -24.10
CA GLU A 98 0.33 -4.06 -23.84
C GLU A 98 -0.30 -3.41 -22.61
N THR A 99 -1.60 -3.62 -22.39
CA THR A 99 -2.31 -3.03 -21.26
C THR A 99 -1.86 -3.66 -19.93
N ILE A 100 -1.65 -4.98 -19.91
CA ILE A 100 -1.07 -5.69 -18.76
C ILE A 100 0.36 -5.22 -18.49
N GLN A 101 1.21 -5.12 -19.53
CA GLN A 101 2.58 -4.63 -19.38
C GLN A 101 2.64 -3.22 -18.79
N ARG A 102 1.81 -2.30 -19.32
CA ARG A 102 1.77 -0.92 -18.86
C ARG A 102 1.33 -0.84 -17.40
N GLN A 103 0.32 -1.59 -17.00
CA GLN A 103 -0.13 -1.63 -15.61
C GLN A 103 0.95 -2.20 -14.68
N GLN A 104 1.63 -3.27 -15.09
CA GLN A 104 2.74 -3.85 -14.32
C GLN A 104 3.91 -2.89 -14.15
N ALA A 105 4.27 -2.16 -15.20
CA ALA A 105 5.31 -1.14 -15.16
C ALA A 105 4.94 0.00 -14.21
N ALA A 106 3.74 0.58 -14.37
CA ALA A 106 3.29 1.67 -13.51
C ALA A 106 3.14 1.25 -12.03
N GLN A 107 2.73 0.01 -11.78
CA GLN A 107 2.71 -0.56 -10.43
C GLN A 107 4.12 -0.70 -9.84
N ALA A 108 5.09 -1.17 -10.62
CA ALA A 108 6.48 -1.28 -10.18
C ALA A 108 7.06 0.10 -9.82
N ASP A 109 6.82 1.11 -10.64
CA ASP A 109 7.28 2.48 -10.40
C ASP A 109 6.64 3.08 -9.14
N LEU A 110 5.34 2.83 -8.90
CA LEU A 110 4.66 3.26 -7.67
C LEU A 110 5.23 2.55 -6.44
N ILE A 111 5.49 1.25 -6.52
CA ILE A 111 6.12 0.50 -5.42
C ILE A 111 7.51 1.06 -5.12
N GLU A 112 8.32 1.34 -6.14
CA GLU A 112 9.65 1.92 -5.95
C GLU A 112 9.58 3.29 -5.27
N LEU A 113 8.65 4.15 -5.67
CA LEU A 113 8.43 5.45 -5.03
C LEU A 113 8.11 5.27 -3.54
N LEU A 114 7.16 4.40 -3.21
CA LEU A 114 6.75 4.15 -1.83
C LEU A 114 7.87 3.52 -0.98
N GLN A 115 8.66 2.62 -1.56
CA GLN A 115 9.83 2.03 -0.90
C GLN A 115 10.87 3.11 -0.59
N ARG A 116 11.19 3.99 -1.55
CA ARG A 116 12.12 5.09 -1.34
C ARG A 116 11.64 6.05 -0.24
N THR A 117 10.34 6.32 -0.18
CA THR A 117 9.75 7.11 0.91
C THR A 117 9.92 6.40 2.25
N ASN A 118 9.60 5.10 2.34
CA ASN A 118 9.80 4.32 3.56
C ASN A 118 11.26 4.33 4.01
N ASP A 119 12.20 4.16 3.09
CA ASP A 119 13.63 4.16 3.40
C ASP A 119 14.09 5.53 3.91
N THR A 120 13.63 6.61 3.28
CA THR A 120 13.92 7.99 3.72
C THR A 120 13.42 8.25 5.14
N ILE A 121 12.19 7.82 5.45
CA ILE A 121 11.64 7.97 6.80
C ILE A 121 12.41 7.10 7.80
N SER A 122 12.69 5.85 7.43
CA SER A 122 13.42 4.90 8.28
C SER A 122 14.83 5.39 8.62
N ASP A 123 15.53 5.96 7.65
CA ASP A 123 16.87 6.53 7.82
C ASP A 123 16.84 7.72 8.79
N GLU A 124 15.82 8.58 8.70
CA GLU A 124 15.70 9.76 9.56
C GLU A 124 15.35 9.39 11.01
N ILE A 125 14.46 8.41 11.22
CA ILE A 125 14.07 7.98 12.57
C ILE A 125 15.04 6.96 13.18
N GLY A 126 15.97 6.41 12.39
CA GLY A 126 16.97 5.42 12.82
C GLY A 126 16.41 4.03 13.14
N GLU A 127 15.17 3.76 12.75
CA GLU A 127 14.40 2.52 12.97
C GLU A 127 13.59 2.21 11.72
N GLU A 128 13.25 0.94 11.49
CA GLU A 128 12.43 0.55 10.34
C GLU A 128 10.99 1.08 10.52
N PHE A 129 10.59 2.06 9.69
CA PHE A 129 9.32 2.78 9.83
C PHE A 129 8.11 1.87 9.58
N ALA A 130 7.98 1.30 8.39
CA ALA A 130 6.91 0.37 8.05
C ALA A 130 7.29 -1.09 8.37
N ARG A 131 7.95 -1.31 9.51
CA ARG A 131 8.31 -2.66 9.94
C ARG A 131 7.06 -3.49 10.08
N SER A 132 7.01 -4.60 9.36
CA SER A 132 5.93 -5.58 9.55
C SER A 132 6.04 -6.18 10.95
N THR A 133 5.30 -5.61 11.91
CA THR A 133 5.19 -6.12 13.29
C THR A 133 4.24 -7.31 13.39
N GLY A 134 3.68 -7.78 12.27
CA GLY A 134 2.78 -8.94 12.18
C GLY A 134 3.09 -9.81 10.96
N GLY A 135 3.46 -11.06 11.22
CA GLY A 135 3.82 -12.05 10.21
C GLY A 135 2.83 -12.12 9.04
N GLY A 136 3.30 -11.73 7.85
CA GLY A 136 2.58 -11.88 6.60
C GLY A 136 2.49 -13.34 6.17
N CYS A 137 1.42 -14.00 6.59
CA CYS A 137 0.79 -15.09 5.85
C CYS A 137 -0.72 -14.92 5.99
N CYS A 138 -1.38 -14.49 4.91
CA CYS A 138 -2.78 -14.79 4.62
C CYS A 138 -2.82 -15.37 3.21
#